data_AF-A0A382K748-F1
#
_entry.id   AF-A0A382K748-F1
#
_cell.length_a   1.000
_cell.length_b   1.000
_cell.length_c   1.000
_cell.angle_alpha   90.00
_cell.angle_beta   90.00
_cell.angle_gamma   90.00
#
_symmetry.space_group_name_H-M   'P 1'
#
loop_
_entity.id
_entity.type
_entity.pdbx_description
1 polymer ?
#
loop_
_entity_poly.entity_id
_entity_poly.type
_entity_poly.pdbx_seq_one_letter_code
_entity_poly.pdbx_strand_id
1 'polypeptide(L)'
;MMALPFDELSLVACARALVKIPSVLGHEDAMAIRVRDEMQQLAFDAIEADEAGNVIGVVNGSTPGLTLLFDAHMDTVDVVPREVWAHDPFGAELVDGRIYGRGSSDMKG
;
A
#
# COMPACT_ATOMS: atom_id res chain seq x y z
N MET A 1 7.59 23.95 9.81
CA MET A 1 6.68 22.88 9.39
C MET A 1 6.88 22.71 7.89
N MET A 2 7.77 21.80 7.51
CA MET A 2 8.06 21.52 6.11
C MET A 2 6.90 20.69 5.62
N ALA A 3 5.97 21.29 4.86
CA ALA A 3 5.00 20.50 4.12
C ALA A 3 5.83 19.54 3.25
N LEU A 4 5.66 18.23 3.43
CA LEU A 4 6.16 17.29 2.44
C LEU A 4 5.53 17.73 1.12
N PRO A 5 6.32 18.09 0.09
CA PRO A 5 5.75 18.46 -1.19
C PRO A 5 4.95 17.24 -1.67
N PHE A 6 3.63 17.41 -1.74
CA PHE A 6 2.74 16.42 -2.32
C PHE A 6 3.17 16.22 -3.77
N ASP A 7 3.77 15.07 -4.05
CA ASP A 7 4.11 14.64 -5.41
C ASP A 7 3.13 13.55 -5.83
N GLU A 8 2.14 13.96 -6.62
CA GLU A 8 1.12 13.07 -7.18
C GLU A 8 1.75 11.90 -7.96
N LEU A 9 2.88 12.14 -8.64
CA LEU A 9 3.57 11.11 -9.39
C LEU A 9 4.16 10.04 -8.47
N SER A 10 4.72 10.44 -7.33
CA SER A 10 5.23 9.49 -6.32
C SER A 10 4.10 8.66 -5.71
N LEU A 11 2.93 9.24 -5.45
CA LEU A 11 1.77 8.50 -4.95
C LEU A 11 1.26 7.47 -5.97
N VAL A 12 1.09 7.89 -7.22
CA VAL A 12 0.70 7.00 -8.31
C VAL A 12 1.74 5.90 -8.52
N ALA A 13 3.03 6.22 -8.41
CA ALA A 13 4.11 5.24 -8.49
C ALA A 13 4.06 4.23 -7.33
N CYS A 14 3.81 4.71 -6.11
CA CYS A 14 3.67 3.87 -4.92
C CYS A 14 2.48 2.91 -5.07
N ALA A 15 1.28 3.40 -5.37
CA ALA A 15 0.08 2.58 -5.58
C ALA A 15 0.31 1.51 -6.65
N ARG A 16 0.94 1.88 -7.78
CA ARG A 16 1.28 0.93 -8.85
C ARG A 16 2.31 -0.11 -8.40
N ALA A 17 3.28 0.26 -7.57
CA ALA A 17 4.24 -0.69 -7.01
C ALA A 17 3.56 -1.71 -6.07
N LEU A 18 2.60 -1.28 -5.25
CA LEU A 18 1.83 -2.17 -4.39
C LEU A 18 0.95 -3.13 -5.22
N VAL A 19 0.24 -2.62 -6.24
CA VAL A 19 -0.60 -3.45 -7.14
C VAL A 19 0.21 -4.55 -7.84
N LYS A 20 1.49 -4.30 -8.14
CA LYS A 20 2.38 -5.29 -8.77
C LYS A 20 2.79 -6.45 -7.88
N ILE A 21 2.55 -6.38 -6.57
CA ILE A 21 2.87 -7.46 -5.63
C ILE A 21 1.59 -8.28 -5.41
N PRO A 22 1.55 -9.54 -5.87
CA PRO A 22 0.48 -10.46 -5.48
C PRO A 22 0.52 -10.67 -3.96
N SER A 23 -0.60 -10.41 -3.30
CA SER A 23 -0.76 -10.56 -1.85
C SER A 23 -2.14 -11.16 -1.59
N VAL A 24 -2.35 -12.40 -2.05
CA VAL A 24 -3.60 -13.10 -1.72
C VAL A 24 -3.62 -13.39 -0.22
N LEU A 25 -4.80 -13.39 0.39
CA LEU A 25 -4.98 -13.71 1.80
C LEU A 25 -4.09 -14.89 2.27
N GLY A 26 -3.28 -14.65 3.31
CA GLY A 26 -2.31 -15.60 3.88
C GLY A 26 -0.95 -15.65 3.17
N HIS A 27 -0.71 -14.79 2.18
CA HIS A 27 0.53 -14.69 1.41
C HIS A 27 1.02 -13.23 1.29
N GLU A 28 0.89 -12.46 2.36
CA GLU A 28 1.18 -11.02 2.41
C GLU A 28 2.64 -10.68 2.77
N ASP A 29 3.55 -11.65 2.92
CA ASP A 29 4.92 -11.39 3.40
C ASP A 29 5.66 -10.32 2.56
N ALA A 30 5.62 -10.46 1.24
CA ALA A 30 6.20 -9.47 0.32
C ALA A 30 5.47 -8.12 0.41
N MET A 31 4.16 -8.19 0.64
CA MET A 31 3.26 -7.14 1.11
C MET A 31 3.85 -6.29 2.24
N ALA A 32 3.96 -6.95 3.39
CA ALA A 32 4.41 -6.37 4.64
C ALA A 32 5.81 -5.76 4.51
N ILE A 33 6.74 -6.45 3.85
CA ILE A 33 8.09 -5.93 3.59
C ILE A 33 8.00 -4.61 2.81
N ARG A 34 7.23 -4.58 1.71
CA ARG A 34 7.11 -3.38 0.89
C ARG A 34 6.49 -2.20 1.62
N VAL A 35 5.47 -2.43 2.45
CA VAL A 35 4.81 -1.39 3.26
C VAL A 35 5.78 -0.86 4.32
N ARG A 36 6.49 -1.75 5.01
CA ARG A 36 7.51 -1.38 6.00
C ARG A 36 8.60 -0.52 5.38
N ASP A 37 9.10 -0.90 4.21
CA ASP A 37 10.12 -0.16 3.49
C ASP A 37 9.62 1.23 3.04
N GLU A 38 8.33 1.37 2.70
CA GLU A 38 7.72 2.68 2.41
C GLU A 38 7.69 3.57 3.65
N MET A 39 7.24 3.03 4.80
CA MET A 39 7.21 3.77 6.07
C MET A 39 8.62 4.23 6.48
N GLN A 40 9.65 3.42 6.22
CA GLN A 40 11.04 3.81 6.46
C GLN A 40 11.48 4.98 5.56
N GLN A 41 11.14 4.93 4.27
CA GLN A 41 11.46 6.01 3.33
C GLN A 41 10.74 7.32 3.67
N LEU A 42 9.51 7.23 4.19
CA LEU A 42 8.72 8.35 4.67
C LEU A 42 9.14 8.84 6.07
N ALA A 43 10.15 8.21 6.67
CA ALA A 43 10.70 8.56 7.98
C ALA A 43 9.66 8.55 9.12
N PHE A 44 8.82 7.51 9.18
CA PHE A 44 8.00 7.24 10.36
C PHE A 44 8.90 7.08 11.61
N ASP A 45 8.42 7.55 12.76
CA ASP A 45 9.18 7.58 14.01
C ASP A 45 9.35 6.20 14.65
N ALA A 46 8.38 5.31 14.44
CA ALA A 46 8.45 3.92 14.84
C ALA A 46 7.75 3.04 13.79
N ILE A 47 8.31 1.86 13.55
CA ILE A 47 7.80 0.88 12.61
C ILE A 47 8.03 -0.50 13.20
N GLU A 48 6.97 -1.27 13.35
CA GLU A 48 7.04 -2.64 13.85
C GLU A 48 6.15 -3.58 13.01
N ALA A 49 6.44 -4.87 13.10
CA ALA A 49 5.57 -5.91 12.60
C ALA A 49 5.17 -6.81 13.77
N ASP A 50 3.88 -7.11 13.90
CA ASP A 50 3.40 -8.00 14.95
C ASP A 50 3.51 -9.48 14.55
N GLU A 51 3.15 -10.38 15.47
CA GLU A 51 3.19 -11.83 15.23
C GLU A 51 2.23 -12.30 14.14
N ALA A 52 1.20 -11.50 13.81
CA ALA A 52 0.23 -11.79 12.76
C ALA A 52 0.68 -11.26 11.38
N GLY A 53 1.79 -10.52 11.31
CA GLY A 53 2.32 -9.94 10.08
C GLY A 53 1.75 -8.57 9.74
N ASN A 54 0.99 -7.93 10.65
CA ASN A 54 0.56 -6.55 10.46
C ASN A 54 1.75 -5.61 10.57
N VAL A 55 1.80 -4.57 9.73
CA VAL A 55 2.82 -3.53 9.78
C VAL A 55 2.23 -2.28 10.42
N ILE A 56 2.82 -1.84 11.52
CA ILE A 56 2.33 -0.72 12.32
C ILE A 56 3.37 0.40 12.25
N GLY A 57 2.95 1.57 11.77
CA GLY A 57 3.77 2.78 11.69
C GLY A 57 3.24 3.89 12.59
N VAL A 58 4.12 4.61 13.26
CA VAL A 58 3.78 5.78 14.09
C VAL A 58 4.45 7.05 13.56
N VAL A 59 3.66 8.11 13.43
CA VAL A 59 4.15 9.49 13.27
C VAL A 59 3.75 10.28 14.50
N ASN A 60 4.73 10.78 15.24
CA ASN A 60 4.52 11.58 16.43
C ASN A 60 4.19 13.03 16.03
N GLY A 61 3.00 13.49 16.44
CA GLY A 61 2.63 14.89 16.31
C GLY A 61 3.56 15.80 17.13
N SER A 62 3.69 17.06 16.72
CA SER A 62 4.53 18.04 17.41
C SER A 62 3.95 18.52 18.75
N THR A 63 2.72 18.15 19.07
CA THR A 63 2.01 18.55 20.29
C THR A 63 1.20 17.39 20.86
N PRO A 64 1.02 17.28 22.20
CA PRO A 64 0.13 16.30 22.79
C PRO A 64 -1.31 16.44 22.28
N GLY A 65 -2.02 15.32 22.10
CA GLY A 65 -3.39 15.32 21.58
C GLY A 65 -3.95 13.93 21.34
N LEU A 66 -5.06 13.87 20.61
CA LEU A 66 -5.68 12.63 20.17
C LEU A 66 -4.85 11.96 19.06
N THR A 67 -4.82 10.63 19.06
CA THR A 67 -4.21 9.83 18.00
C THR A 67 -5.25 9.54 16.91
N LEU A 68 -4.90 9.78 15.65
CA LEU A 68 -5.67 9.34 14.49
C LEU A 68 -5.09 8.00 14.01
N LEU A 69 -5.94 6.98 13.90
CA LEU A 69 -5.59 5.68 13.32
C LEU A 69 -6.08 5.61 11.88
N PHE A 70 -5.17 5.31 10.96
CA PHE A 70 -5.50 4.85 9.61
C PHE A 70 -5.35 3.32 9.62
N ASP A 71 -6.41 2.61 9.28
CA ASP A 71 -6.44 1.15 9.21
C ASP A 71 -6.66 0.72 7.76
N ALA A 72 -5.87 -0.26 7.33
CA ALA A 72 -5.85 -0.73 5.96
C ALA A 72 -5.44 -2.21 5.90
N HIS A 73 -5.93 -2.93 4.90
CA HIS A 73 -5.54 -4.31 4.63
C HIS A 73 -4.55 -4.40 3.46
N MET A 74 -3.64 -5.37 3.54
CA MET A 74 -2.62 -5.63 2.51
C MET A 74 -3.03 -6.73 1.54
N ASP A 75 -3.98 -7.57 1.96
CA ASP A 75 -4.39 -8.73 1.23
C ASP A 75 -5.27 -8.35 0.03
N THR A 76 -5.50 -9.34 -0.81
CA THR A 76 -6.38 -9.25 -1.95
C THR A 76 -7.10 -10.57 -2.09
N VAL A 77 -8.30 -10.51 -2.65
CA VAL A 77 -8.97 -11.72 -3.13
C VAL A 77 -8.24 -12.30 -4.33
N ASP A 78 -8.47 -13.59 -4.56
CA ASP A 78 -7.96 -14.32 -5.70
C ASP A 78 -8.28 -13.66 -7.06
N VAL A 79 -7.44 -14.01 -8.05
CA VAL A 79 -7.61 -13.64 -9.45
C VAL A 79 -8.09 -14.87 -10.21
N VAL A 80 -9.40 -15.15 -10.15
CA VAL A 80 -10.01 -16.30 -10.82
C VAL A 80 -11.34 -15.91 -11.48
N PRO A 81 -11.57 -16.22 -12.77
CA PRO A 81 -10.57 -16.64 -13.75
C PRO A 81 -9.62 -15.49 -14.12
N ARG A 82 -8.36 -15.78 -14.44
CA ARG A 82 -7.37 -14.75 -14.82
C ARG A 82 -7.57 -14.30 -16.27
N GLU A 83 -8.02 -15.21 -17.13
CA GLU A 83 -8.22 -15.04 -18.57
C GLU A 83 -9.32 -14.05 -18.94
N VAL A 84 -10.22 -13.72 -18.02
CA VAL A 84 -11.29 -12.74 -18.27
C VAL A 84 -10.85 -11.30 -18.02
N TRP A 85 -9.63 -11.09 -17.52
CA TRP A 85 -9.10 -9.76 -17.28
C TRP A 85 -8.62 -9.11 -18.57
N ALA A 86 -9.07 -7.88 -18.82
CA ALA A 86 -8.63 -7.09 -19.97
C ALA A 86 -7.21 -6.51 -19.81
N HIS A 87 -6.75 -6.38 -18.56
CA HIS A 87 -5.40 -5.91 -18.18
C HIS A 87 -4.78 -6.93 -17.24
N ASP A 88 -3.45 -7.01 -17.18
CA ASP A 88 -2.82 -7.91 -16.20
C ASP A 88 -3.24 -7.49 -14.77
N PRO A 89 -3.87 -8.39 -13.98
CA PRO A 89 -4.26 -8.11 -12.60
C PRO A 89 -3.13 -7.59 -11.71
N PHE A 90 -1.86 -7.92 -12.02
CA PHE A 90 -0.68 -7.45 -11.29
C PHE A 90 0.22 -6.58 -12.18
N GLY A 91 -0.28 -6.10 -13.32
CA GLY A 91 0.49 -5.23 -14.23
C GLY A 91 0.54 -3.77 -13.78
N ALA A 92 -0.47 -3.31 -13.05
CA ALA A 92 -0.66 -1.91 -12.65
C ALA A 92 -0.57 -0.96 -13.86
N GLU A 93 -1.32 -1.28 -14.92
CA GLU A 93 -1.40 -0.47 -16.13
C GLU A 93 -2.11 0.85 -15.83
N LEU A 94 -1.54 1.98 -16.26
CA LEU A 94 -2.16 3.30 -16.13
C LEU A 94 -2.72 3.68 -17.49
N VAL A 95 -4.04 3.60 -17.64
CA VAL A 95 -4.76 3.87 -18.90
C VAL A 95 -5.85 4.89 -18.62
N ASP A 96 -5.85 5.99 -19.38
CA ASP A 96 -6.84 7.07 -19.28
C ASP A 96 -7.09 7.57 -17.83
N GLY A 97 -5.99 7.72 -17.07
CA GLY A 97 -6.03 8.20 -15.68
C GLY A 97 -6.48 7.17 -14.65
N ARG A 98 -6.54 5.89 -15.00
CA ARG A 98 -6.96 4.79 -14.10
C ARG A 98 -5.87 3.73 -14.00
N ILE A 99 -5.62 3.27 -12.78
CA ILE A 99 -4.75 2.11 -12.53
C ILE A 99 -5.60 0.85 -12.62
N TYR A 100 -5.27 -0.05 -13.54
CA TYR A 100 -5.88 -1.36 -13.66
C TYR A 100 -5.02 -2.41 -12.96
N GLY A 101 -5.63 -3.13 -12.01
CA GLY A 101 -5.03 -4.24 -11.30
C GLY A 101 -5.79 -4.61 -10.02
N ARG A 102 -5.63 -5.84 -9.56
CA ARG A 102 -6.19 -6.35 -8.31
C ARG A 102 -5.59 -5.57 -7.13
N GLY A 103 -6.46 -5.10 -6.25
CA GLY A 103 -6.07 -4.31 -5.08
C GLY A 103 -6.02 -2.80 -5.31
N SER A 104 -6.07 -2.33 -6.57
CA SER A 104 -5.97 -0.90 -6.90
C SER A 104 -7.01 -0.01 -6.21
N SER A 105 -8.22 -0.52 -6.00
CA SER A 105 -9.29 0.19 -5.26
C SER A 105 -9.58 -0.44 -3.90
N ASP A 106 -9.16 -1.67 -3.65
CA ASP A 106 -9.48 -2.44 -2.44
C ASP A 106 -8.26 -3.24 -1.98
N MET A 107 -7.37 -2.65 -1.17
CA MET A 107 -7.36 -1.22 -0.80
C MET A 107 -5.97 -0.58 -0.88
N LYS A 108 -5.14 -1.03 -1.84
CA LYS A 108 -3.75 -0.57 -2.03
C LYS A 108 -3.61 0.84 -2.61
N GLY A 109 -4.72 1.44 -3.06
CA GLY A 109 -4.77 2.74 -3.72
C GLY A 109 -4.74 3.92 -2.76
#